data_AF-A0A1H2VGT1-F1
#
_entry.id   AF-A0A1H2VGT1-F1
#
_cell.length_a   1.000
_cell.length_b   1.000
_cell.length_c   1.000
_cell.angle_alpha   90.00
_cell.angle_beta   90.00
_cell.angle_gamma   90.00
#
_symmetry.space_group_name_H-M   'P 1'
#
loop_
_entity.id
_entity.type
_entity.pdbx_description
1 polymer ?
#
loop_
_entity_poly.entity_id
_entity_poly.type
_entity_poly.pdbx_seq_one_letter_code
_entity_poly.pdbx_strand_id
1 'polypeptide(L)'
;MEEREDPELMRKVEELTEFGELYRASRAVSHRGWHAGAELGDRDGDGTMLAYHDSGDEAEYVFRAGERPLFNIMNGGHGSPPDRYGYRVWTLRPGVAGSVGPRVGRLEVAGTDGEAVAADIVAHTFAVNIDIGPRPRTMDEIFEWRAPELTVRVFDKGDAVLYEGPLLTEDWSGERR
;
A
#
# COMPACT_ATOMS: atom_id res chain seq x y z
N MET A 1 6.42 -33.44 5.80
CA MET A 1 7.07 -32.62 4.76
C MET A 1 7.63 -31.44 5.51
N GLU A 2 8.93 -31.44 5.81
CA GLU A 2 9.56 -30.29 6.46
C GLU A 2 9.59 -29.16 5.43
N GLU A 3 8.84 -28.11 5.72
CA GLU A 3 8.91 -26.84 5.02
C GLU A 3 10.28 -26.25 5.33
N ARG A 4 11.26 -26.44 4.44
CA ARG A 4 12.55 -25.78 4.56
C ARG A 4 12.31 -24.30 4.29
N GLU A 5 12.53 -23.48 5.32
CA GLU A 5 12.48 -22.02 5.20
C GLU A 5 13.38 -21.56 4.03
N ASP A 6 12.83 -20.73 3.15
CA ASP A 6 13.55 -20.13 2.02
C ASP A 6 14.60 -19.15 2.56
N PRO A 7 15.92 -19.42 2.40
CA PRO A 7 16.97 -18.56 2.93
C PRO A 7 16.91 -17.13 2.39
N GLU A 8 16.42 -16.93 1.16
CA GLU A 8 16.29 -15.59 0.58
C GLU A 8 15.15 -14.82 1.27
N LEU A 9 14.01 -15.47 1.48
CA LEU A 9 12.90 -14.88 2.22
C LEU A 9 13.30 -14.52 3.65
N MET A 10 14.03 -15.40 4.35
CA MET A 10 14.48 -15.14 5.72
C MET A 10 15.44 -13.94 5.78
N ARG A 11 16.35 -13.80 4.82
CA ARG A 11 17.20 -12.61 4.71
C ARG A 11 16.36 -11.34 4.51
N LYS A 12 15.36 -11.37 3.62
CA LYS A 12 14.48 -10.22 3.37
C LYS A 12 13.69 -9.83 4.63
N VAL A 13 13.21 -10.81 5.39
CA VAL A 13 12.51 -10.57 6.67
C VAL A 13 13.45 -9.91 7.68
N GLU A 14 14.69 -10.38 7.80
CA GLU A 14 15.70 -9.77 8.68
C GLU A 14 16.01 -8.31 8.28
N GLU A 15 16.29 -8.08 6.99
CA GLU A 15 16.55 -6.74 6.46
C GLU A 15 15.37 -5.78 6.66
N LEU A 16 14.14 -6.23 6.40
CA LEU A 16 12.92 -5.44 6.63
C LEU A 16 12.65 -5.19 8.11
N THR A 17 13.03 -6.13 8.99
CA THR A 17 12.92 -5.94 10.44
C THR A 17 13.87 -4.83 10.89
N GLU A 18 15.15 -4.91 10.51
CA GLU A 18 16.15 -3.86 10.81
C GLU A 18 15.70 -2.50 10.25
N PHE A 19 15.25 -2.48 8.99
CA PHE A 19 14.77 -1.27 8.34
C PHE A 19 13.54 -0.68 9.06
N GLY A 20 12.55 -1.52 9.40
CA GLY A 20 11.33 -1.10 10.09
C GLY A 20 11.60 -0.52 11.47
N GLU A 21 12.55 -1.08 12.23
CA GLU A 21 12.99 -0.55 13.52
C GLU A 21 13.66 0.83 13.37
N LEU A 22 14.58 0.96 12.40
CA LEU A 22 15.24 2.24 12.10
C LEU A 22 14.24 3.31 11.64
N TYR A 23 13.30 2.93 10.78
CA TYR A 23 12.21 3.79 10.33
C TYR A 23 11.38 4.29 11.51
N ARG A 24 10.99 3.39 12.43
CA ARG A 24 10.19 3.77 13.61
C ARG A 24 10.97 4.65 14.60
N ALA A 25 12.27 4.45 14.74
CA ALA A 25 13.09 5.23 15.66
C ALA A 25 13.46 6.63 15.13
N SER A 26 13.64 6.77 13.81
CA SER A 26 14.27 7.96 13.22
C SER A 26 13.63 8.47 11.92
N ARG A 27 12.59 7.78 11.43
CA ARG A 27 12.05 7.96 10.07
C ARG A 27 13.12 7.79 9.00
N ALA A 28 14.00 6.82 9.19
CA ALA A 28 15.01 6.45 8.20
C ALA A 28 14.35 6.16 6.85
N VAL A 29 14.75 6.90 5.82
CA VAL A 29 14.13 6.77 4.49
C VAL A 29 14.60 5.55 3.71
N SER A 30 15.75 4.96 4.09
CA SER A 30 16.26 3.74 3.47
C SER A 30 17.24 2.96 4.37
N HIS A 31 17.33 1.65 4.12
CA HIS A 31 18.31 0.75 4.75
C HIS A 31 18.50 -0.51 3.90
N ARG A 32 19.76 -0.86 3.59
CA ARG A 32 20.13 -2.07 2.81
C ARG A 32 19.33 -2.27 1.51
N GLY A 33 19.09 -1.18 0.79
CA GLY A 33 18.35 -1.18 -0.47
C GLY A 33 16.84 -1.10 -0.32
N TRP A 34 16.28 -1.26 0.89
CA TRP A 34 14.89 -0.93 1.19
C TRP A 34 14.73 0.57 1.36
N HIS A 35 13.59 1.09 0.91
CA HIS A 35 13.21 2.49 1.00
C HIS A 35 11.79 2.62 1.52
N ALA A 36 11.54 3.69 2.29
CA ALA A 36 10.22 4.00 2.80
C ALA A 36 9.36 4.61 1.67
N GLY A 37 8.16 4.07 1.53
CA GLY A 37 7.08 4.60 0.71
C GLY A 37 6.01 5.30 1.54
N ALA A 38 4.84 5.44 0.95
CA ALA A 38 3.67 6.07 1.55
C ALA A 38 3.13 5.24 2.73
N GLU A 39 2.47 5.92 3.67
CA GLU A 39 2.06 5.34 4.96
C GLU A 39 0.54 5.47 5.17
N LEU A 40 -0.08 4.37 5.59
CA LEU A 40 -1.45 4.32 6.10
C LEU A 40 -1.45 4.31 7.63
N GLY A 41 -2.50 4.87 8.21
CA GLY A 41 -2.71 4.92 9.66
C GLY A 41 -2.19 6.19 10.32
N ASP A 42 -2.16 6.16 11.64
CA ASP A 42 -1.60 7.25 12.43
C ASP A 42 -0.08 7.12 12.40
N ARG A 43 0.60 8.20 11.99
CA ARG A 43 2.06 8.23 11.90
C ARG A 43 2.68 7.78 13.22
N ASP A 44 2.15 8.18 14.37
CA ASP A 44 2.76 7.90 15.67
C ASP A 44 2.17 6.65 16.36
N GLY A 45 1.24 5.96 15.71
CA GLY A 45 0.49 4.82 16.27
C GLY A 45 0.65 3.55 15.45
N ASP A 46 -0.49 2.90 15.21
CA ASP A 46 -0.63 1.72 14.35
C ASP A 46 -0.72 2.15 12.89
N GLY A 47 0.00 1.44 12.02
CA GLY A 47 0.04 1.81 10.61
C GLY A 47 0.62 0.74 9.70
N THR A 48 0.59 1.06 8.42
CA THR A 48 1.22 0.27 7.36
C THR A 48 2.10 1.20 6.55
N MET A 49 3.40 0.96 6.55
CA MET A 49 4.32 1.63 5.63
C MET A 49 4.50 0.75 4.39
N LEU A 50 4.30 1.31 3.21
CA LEU A 50 4.76 0.66 1.97
C LEU A 50 6.28 0.78 1.88
N ALA A 51 6.94 -0.27 1.40
CA ALA A 51 8.37 -0.28 1.19
C ALA A 51 8.69 -0.84 -0.20
N TYR A 52 9.79 -0.37 -0.78
CA TYR A 52 10.31 -0.88 -2.03
C TYR A 52 11.82 -1.08 -1.92
N HIS A 53 12.32 -2.08 -2.64
CA HIS A 53 13.73 -2.45 -2.65
C HIS A 53 14.36 -2.14 -4.01
N ASP A 54 15.66 -1.85 -4.05
CA ASP A 54 16.43 -1.61 -5.28
C ASP A 54 16.38 -2.79 -6.27
N SER A 55 16.08 -4.00 -5.79
CA SER A 55 15.88 -5.20 -6.63
C SER A 55 14.55 -5.20 -7.39
N GLY A 56 13.62 -4.31 -7.02
CA GLY A 56 12.23 -4.32 -7.47
C GLY A 56 11.27 -5.10 -6.57
N ASP A 57 11.74 -5.68 -5.46
CA ASP A 57 10.84 -6.25 -4.44
C ASP A 57 10.05 -5.13 -3.74
N GLU A 58 8.81 -5.41 -3.34
CA GLU A 58 7.97 -4.47 -2.59
C GLU A 58 7.45 -5.15 -1.33
N ALA A 59 7.16 -4.36 -0.28
CA ALA A 59 6.61 -4.90 0.96
C ALA A 59 5.58 -3.98 1.61
N GLU A 60 4.61 -4.58 2.29
CA GLU A 60 3.79 -3.90 3.28
C GLU A 60 4.37 -4.19 4.67
N TYR A 61 4.79 -3.15 5.37
CA TYR A 61 5.28 -3.20 6.75
C TYR A 61 4.17 -2.76 7.70
N VAL A 62 3.48 -3.72 8.31
CA VAL A 62 2.40 -3.46 9.27
C VAL A 62 2.96 -3.46 10.68
N PHE A 63 2.77 -2.37 11.40
CA PHE A 63 3.22 -2.22 12.78
C PHE A 63 2.06 -1.80 13.68
N ARG A 64 2.04 -2.36 14.89
CA ARG A 64 1.08 -2.00 15.94
C ARG A 64 1.77 -1.84 17.28
N ALA A 65 1.27 -0.95 18.11
CA ALA A 65 1.83 -0.71 19.42
C ALA A 65 1.81 -2.00 20.27
N GLY A 66 3.00 -2.45 20.71
CA GLY A 66 3.15 -3.64 21.56
C GLY A 66 3.11 -4.98 20.80
N GLU A 67 2.99 -4.99 19.47
CA GLU A 67 3.03 -6.19 18.64
C GLU A 67 4.33 -6.28 17.84
N ARG A 68 4.68 -7.50 17.41
CA ARG A 68 5.73 -7.68 16.40
C ARG A 68 5.20 -7.22 15.03
N PRO A 69 6.03 -6.61 14.19
CA PRO A 69 5.60 -6.23 12.85
C PRO A 69 5.25 -7.45 12.00
N LEU A 70 4.33 -7.23 11.05
CA LEU A 70 3.98 -8.20 10.02
C LEU A 70 4.44 -7.67 8.67
N PHE A 71 4.95 -8.57 7.84
CA PHE A 71 5.43 -8.27 6.51
C PHE A 71 4.60 -9.03 5.48
N ASN A 72 4.12 -8.31 4.46
CA ASN A 72 3.73 -8.93 3.20
C ASN A 72 4.83 -8.59 2.18
N ILE A 73 5.57 -9.58 1.70
CA ILE A 73 6.70 -9.37 0.79
C ILE A 73 6.32 -9.88 -0.60
N MET A 74 6.40 -8.99 -1.59
CA MET A 74 6.09 -9.26 -2.98
C MET A 74 7.40 -9.31 -3.76
N ASN A 75 7.87 -10.54 -4.05
CA ASN A 75 9.05 -10.75 -4.86
C ASN A 75 8.83 -10.25 -6.29
N GLY A 76 9.67 -9.33 -6.76
CA GLY A 76 9.49 -8.62 -8.02
C GLY A 76 8.39 -7.55 -8.03
N GLY A 77 7.81 -7.26 -6.86
CA GLY A 77 6.79 -6.23 -6.65
C GLY A 77 5.42 -6.57 -7.21
N HIS A 78 4.49 -5.61 -7.14
CA HIS A 78 3.16 -5.70 -7.72
C HIS A 78 3.13 -5.42 -9.24
N GLY A 79 4.30 -5.23 -9.85
CA GLY A 79 4.46 -4.82 -11.23
C GLY A 79 4.05 -3.36 -11.47
N SER A 80 4.37 -2.84 -12.66
CA SER A 80 4.03 -1.46 -13.00
C SER A 80 2.51 -1.24 -13.04
N PRO A 81 2.04 -0.07 -12.58
CA PRO A 81 0.68 0.37 -12.83
C PRO A 81 0.34 0.36 -14.33
N PRO A 82 -0.87 -0.06 -14.73
CA PRO A 82 -1.29 0.03 -16.12
C PRO A 82 -1.33 1.49 -16.59
N ASP A 83 -0.81 1.75 -17.79
CA ASP A 83 -0.76 3.09 -18.38
C ASP A 83 -2.13 3.76 -18.53
N ARG A 84 -3.19 2.96 -18.65
CA ARG A 84 -4.58 3.42 -18.77
C ARG A 84 -5.06 4.17 -17.53
N TYR A 85 -4.67 3.71 -16.35
CA TYR A 85 -5.15 4.25 -15.07
C TYR A 85 -4.08 5.10 -14.39
N GLY A 86 -2.81 4.75 -14.58
CA GLY A 86 -1.68 5.42 -13.93
C GLY A 86 -1.48 5.03 -12.47
N TYR A 87 -2.25 4.10 -11.91
CA TYR A 87 -2.08 3.59 -10.55
C TYR A 87 -2.47 2.10 -10.44
N ARG A 88 -2.07 1.46 -9.34
CA ARG A 88 -2.47 0.11 -8.94
C ARG A 88 -2.69 0.07 -7.44
N VAL A 89 -3.86 -0.40 -7.00
CA VAL A 89 -4.17 -0.62 -5.58
C VAL A 89 -3.58 -1.96 -5.13
N TRP A 90 -2.89 -1.97 -3.99
CA TRP A 90 -2.34 -3.16 -3.35
C TRP A 90 -3.20 -3.58 -2.16
N THR A 91 -3.58 -2.59 -1.34
CA THR A 91 -4.38 -2.80 -0.13
C THR A 91 -5.52 -1.79 -0.03
N LEU A 92 -6.63 -2.25 0.56
CA LEU A 92 -7.84 -1.46 0.83
C LEU A 92 -8.14 -1.36 2.33
N ARG A 93 -7.30 -1.92 3.20
CA ARG A 93 -7.50 -1.94 4.66
C ARG A 93 -6.15 -1.72 5.36
N PRO A 94 -6.00 -0.72 6.25
CA PRO A 94 -7.03 0.12 6.85
C PRO A 94 -7.44 1.36 6.04
N GLY A 95 -6.84 1.58 4.88
CA GLY A 95 -7.16 2.62 3.91
C GLY A 95 -6.70 2.18 2.53
N VAL A 96 -6.59 3.08 1.57
CA VAL A 96 -6.19 2.72 0.20
C VAL A 96 -4.70 2.97 0.03
N ALA A 97 -3.94 1.97 -0.40
CA ALA A 97 -2.54 2.18 -0.77
C ALA A 97 -2.10 1.33 -1.95
N GLY A 98 -1.07 1.78 -2.64
CA GLY A 98 -0.47 1.05 -3.74
C GLY A 98 0.60 1.84 -4.48
N SER A 99 0.69 1.68 -5.80
CA SER A 99 1.68 2.37 -6.64
C SER A 99 1.07 3.28 -7.70
N VAL A 100 1.84 4.28 -8.10
CA VAL A 100 1.54 5.22 -9.19
C VAL A 100 2.60 5.14 -10.29
N GLY A 101 2.18 5.39 -11.52
CA GLY A 101 3.06 5.45 -12.68
C GLY A 101 3.87 6.74 -12.71
N PRO A 102 4.97 6.80 -13.49
CA PRO A 102 5.93 7.92 -13.48
C PRO A 102 5.35 9.26 -13.96
N ARG A 103 4.19 9.22 -14.65
CA ARG A 103 3.48 10.39 -15.15
C ARG A 103 2.57 11.03 -14.10
N VAL A 104 2.18 10.30 -13.06
CA VAL A 104 1.26 10.78 -12.02
C VAL A 104 1.97 11.79 -11.13
N GLY A 105 1.32 12.93 -10.93
CA GLY A 105 1.75 13.97 -9.98
C GLY A 105 0.85 14.06 -8.76
N ARG A 106 -0.42 13.68 -8.90
CA ARG A 106 -1.42 13.73 -7.82
C ARG A 106 -2.47 12.65 -8.02
N LEU A 107 -2.96 12.11 -6.91
CA LEU A 107 -4.05 11.16 -6.85
C LEU A 107 -5.00 11.58 -5.72
N GLU A 108 -6.29 11.60 -5.98
CA GLU A 108 -7.34 11.90 -5.01
C GLU A 108 -8.35 10.75 -5.00
N VAL A 109 -8.79 10.31 -3.82
CA VAL A 109 -9.84 9.30 -3.66
C VAL A 109 -11.02 9.91 -2.95
N ALA A 110 -12.23 9.63 -3.44
CA ALA A 110 -13.46 10.09 -2.82
C ALA A 110 -14.38 8.93 -2.46
N GLY A 111 -15.01 9.04 -1.29
CA GLY A 111 -16.08 8.16 -0.83
C GLY A 111 -17.43 8.53 -1.45
N THR A 112 -18.49 7.91 -0.93
CA THR A 112 -19.87 8.15 -1.38
C THR A 112 -20.41 9.53 -0.98
N ASP A 113 -19.79 10.18 0.01
CA ASP A 113 -20.07 11.57 0.39
C ASP A 113 -19.47 12.59 -0.60
N GLY A 114 -18.61 12.15 -1.50
CA GLY A 114 -17.96 12.96 -2.53
C GLY A 114 -16.78 13.79 -2.01
N GLU A 115 -16.40 13.68 -0.73
CA GLU A 115 -15.22 14.38 -0.22
C GLU A 115 -13.96 13.69 -0.75
N ALA A 116 -13.15 14.45 -1.49
CA ALA A 116 -11.91 13.95 -2.07
C ALA A 116 -10.74 14.14 -1.12
N VAL A 117 -10.07 13.04 -0.79
CA VAL A 117 -8.85 13.00 0.02
C VAL A 117 -7.65 12.82 -0.90
N ALA A 118 -6.71 13.77 -0.85
CA ALA A 118 -5.47 13.67 -1.59
C ALA A 118 -4.58 12.55 -1.00
N ALA A 119 -3.96 11.77 -1.88
CA ALA A 119 -2.99 10.76 -1.49
C ALA A 119 -1.67 11.41 -1.07
N ASP A 120 -1.05 10.82 -0.04
CA ASP A 120 0.38 10.99 0.18
C ASP A 120 1.11 10.15 -0.87
N ILE A 121 1.97 10.79 -1.68
CA ILE A 121 2.76 10.12 -2.71
C ILE A 121 4.22 10.23 -2.34
N VAL A 122 4.85 9.09 -2.10
CA VAL A 122 6.27 8.98 -1.77
C VAL A 122 6.91 8.04 -2.79
N ALA A 123 7.87 8.58 -3.55
CA ALA A 123 8.46 7.90 -4.71
C ALA A 123 7.37 7.45 -5.69
N HIS A 124 7.25 6.14 -5.96
CA HIS A 124 6.22 5.55 -6.82
C HIS A 124 5.06 4.93 -6.04
N THR A 125 4.99 5.14 -4.72
CA THR A 125 3.94 4.59 -3.86
C THR A 125 2.96 5.69 -3.43
N PHE A 126 1.72 5.30 -3.13
CA PHE A 126 0.70 6.21 -2.61
C PHE A 126 -0.08 5.59 -1.44
N ALA A 127 -0.59 6.45 -0.56
CA ALA A 127 -1.48 6.06 0.53
C ALA A 127 -2.57 7.12 0.75
N VAL A 128 -3.79 6.67 1.02
CA VAL A 128 -4.95 7.50 1.34
C VAL A 128 -5.61 6.96 2.60
N ASN A 129 -5.59 7.78 3.65
CA ASN A 129 -6.33 7.55 4.88
C ASN A 129 -7.79 7.96 4.67
N ILE A 130 -8.57 7.05 4.10
CA ILE A 130 -10.01 7.19 3.89
C ILE A 130 -10.75 6.09 4.65
N ASP A 131 -11.93 6.41 5.21
CA ASP A 131 -12.75 5.40 5.87
C ASP A 131 -13.28 4.40 4.84
N ILE A 132 -12.86 3.15 5.02
CA ILE A 132 -13.23 2.00 4.18
C ILE A 132 -14.17 1.04 4.91
N GLY A 133 -14.79 1.53 5.98
CA GLY A 133 -15.72 0.81 6.83
C GLY A 133 -15.04 0.04 7.97
N PRO A 134 -15.85 -0.59 8.83
CA PRO A 134 -15.35 -1.26 10.02
C PRO A 134 -14.38 -2.41 9.67
N ARG A 135 -13.37 -2.60 10.54
CA ARG A 135 -12.55 -3.80 10.51
C ARG A 135 -13.41 -5.02 10.90
N PRO A 136 -13.38 -6.10 10.10
CA PRO A 136 -14.11 -7.30 10.44
C PRO A 136 -13.52 -7.92 11.71
N ARG A 137 -14.39 -8.45 12.56
CA ARG A 137 -14.07 -9.07 13.84
C ARG A 137 -14.13 -10.60 13.78
N THR A 138 -14.77 -11.13 12.74
CA THR A 138 -14.95 -12.58 12.52
C THR A 138 -14.52 -12.96 11.11
N MET A 139 -14.26 -14.25 10.88
CA MET A 139 -13.99 -14.75 9.53
C MET A 139 -15.19 -14.57 8.59
N ASP A 140 -16.41 -14.72 9.10
CA ASP A 140 -17.63 -14.51 8.30
C ASP A 140 -17.73 -13.05 7.82
N GLU A 141 -17.43 -12.08 8.70
CA GLU A 141 -17.38 -10.66 8.33
C GLU A 141 -16.28 -10.36 7.30
N ILE A 142 -15.18 -11.13 7.27
CA ILE A 142 -14.16 -11.02 6.21
C ILE A 142 -14.72 -11.48 4.88
N PHE A 143 -15.42 -12.62 4.83
CA PHE A 143 -15.95 -13.19 3.60
C PHE A 143 -17.16 -12.43 3.05
N GLU A 144 -17.96 -11.82 3.93
CA GLU A 144 -19.13 -11.03 3.53
C GLU A 144 -18.78 -9.57 3.21
N TRP A 145 -17.57 -9.13 3.50
CA TRP A 145 -17.19 -7.76 3.27
C TRP A 145 -17.18 -7.42 1.78
N ARG A 146 -17.78 -6.26 1.47
CA ARG A 146 -17.73 -5.64 0.15
C ARG A 146 -16.94 -4.35 0.24
N ALA A 147 -16.03 -4.15 -0.71
CA ALA A 147 -15.34 -2.88 -0.82
C ALA A 147 -16.37 -1.75 -1.00
N PRO A 148 -16.22 -0.62 -0.27
CA PRO A 148 -17.07 0.53 -0.51
C PRO A 148 -16.88 1.04 -1.93
N GLU A 149 -17.93 1.65 -2.49
CA GLU A 149 -17.82 2.35 -3.76
C GLU A 149 -16.96 3.59 -3.58
N LEU A 150 -15.73 3.52 -4.11
CA LEU A 150 -14.76 4.61 -4.09
C LEU A 150 -14.49 5.07 -5.52
N THR A 151 -14.31 6.37 -5.69
CA THR A 151 -13.86 6.96 -6.95
C THR A 151 -12.46 7.52 -6.79
N VAL A 152 -11.75 7.65 -7.91
CA VAL A 152 -10.40 8.22 -7.95
C VAL A 152 -10.31 9.26 -9.07
N ARG A 153 -9.55 10.32 -8.80
CA ARG A 153 -9.06 11.27 -9.80
C ARG A 153 -7.55 11.24 -9.80
N VAL A 154 -6.96 10.97 -10.96
CA VAL A 154 -5.51 10.88 -11.15
C VAL A 154 -5.09 12.00 -12.07
N PHE A 155 -4.09 12.74 -11.66
CA PHE A 155 -3.56 13.89 -12.38
C PHE A 155 -2.10 13.65 -12.74
N ASP A 156 -1.67 14.21 -13.87
CA ASP A 156 -0.25 14.29 -14.19
C ASP A 156 0.46 15.37 -13.36
N LYS A 157 1.77 15.53 -13.62
CA LYS A 157 2.60 16.54 -12.94
C LYS A 157 2.27 17.99 -13.30
N GLY A 158 1.45 18.21 -14.34
CA GLY A 158 0.93 19.51 -14.75
C GLY A 158 -0.53 19.73 -14.37
N ASP A 159 -1.07 18.92 -13.46
CA ASP A 159 -2.47 18.95 -13.01
C ASP A 159 -3.51 18.63 -14.09
N ALA A 160 -3.12 18.03 -15.22
CA ALA A 160 -4.08 17.53 -16.19
C ALA A 160 -4.65 16.18 -15.72
N VAL A 161 -5.97 16.00 -15.84
CA VAL A 161 -6.63 14.74 -15.48
C VAL A 161 -6.19 13.64 -16.44
N LEU A 162 -5.55 12.60 -15.90
CA LEU A 162 -5.17 11.37 -16.61
C LEU A 162 -6.29 10.33 -16.56
N TYR A 163 -6.98 10.22 -15.42
CA TYR A 163 -8.04 9.26 -15.20
C TYR A 163 -9.03 9.76 -14.15
N GLU A 164 -10.31 9.47 -14.36
CA GLU A 164 -11.38 9.67 -13.40
C GLU A 164 -12.37 8.50 -13.52
N GLY A 165 -12.71 7.86 -12.39
CA GLY A 165 -13.62 6.72 -12.38
C GLY A 165 -13.57 5.89 -11.09
N PRO A 166 -14.08 4.65 -11.13
CA PRO A 166 -14.00 3.73 -9.99
C PRO A 166 -12.54 3.48 -9.55
N LEU A 167 -12.31 3.47 -8.24
CA LEU A 167 -10.98 3.18 -7.69
C LEU A 167 -10.53 1.75 -7.99
N LEU A 168 -11.42 0.78 -7.88
CA LEU A 168 -11.13 -0.61 -8.15
C LEU A 168 -11.42 -0.90 -9.61
N THR A 169 -10.36 -1.23 -10.35
CA THR A 169 -10.42 -1.56 -11.77
C THR A 169 -10.62 -3.06 -11.95
N GLU A 170 -10.99 -3.48 -13.16
CA GLU A 170 -11.23 -4.89 -13.51
C GLU A 170 -10.01 -5.81 -13.26
N ASP A 171 -8.82 -5.22 -13.16
CA ASP A 171 -7.54 -5.89 -12.88
C ASP A 171 -7.24 -6.04 -11.39
N TRP A 172 -8.10 -5.53 -10.50
CA TRP A 172 -7.92 -5.68 -9.07
C TRP A 172 -8.22 -7.12 -8.64
N SER A 173 -7.22 -7.81 -8.09
CA SER A 173 -7.26 -9.24 -7.78
C SER A 173 -7.90 -9.59 -6.43
N GLY A 174 -8.31 -8.59 -5.64
CA GLY A 174 -8.84 -8.82 -4.29
C GLY A 174 -10.21 -9.49 -4.22
N GLU A 175 -10.91 -9.63 -5.35
CA GLU A 175 -12.22 -10.30 -5.45
C GLU A 175 -12.20 -11.66 -6.17
N ARG A 176 -11.06 -12.13 -6.68
CA ARG A 176 -11.00 -13.49 -7.28
C ARG A 176 -10.59 -14.53 -6.25
N ARG A 177 -11.56 -15.02 -5.48
CA ARG A 177 -11.53 -16.38 -4.93
C ARG A 177 -12.87 -17.06 -5.15
#